data_AF-A0A2N2ZQB0-F1
#
_entry.id   AF-A0A2N2ZQB0-F1
#
_cell.length_a   1.000
_cell.length_b   1.000
_cell.length_c   1.000
_cell.angle_alpha   90.00
_cell.angle_beta   90.00
_cell.angle_gamma   90.00
#
_symmetry.space_group_name_H-M   'P 1'
#
loop_
_entity.id
_entity.type
_entity.pdbx_description
1 polymer ?
#
loop_
_entity_poly.entity_id
_entity_poly.type
_entity_poly.pdbx_seq_one_letter_code
_entity_poly.pdbx_strand_id
1 'polypeptide(L)'
;MNYNSIQSKIELTAEIKKRNHVVQERLEQIRDAQVEYKKIRGEYASNFTQLIDFLNNDSLIIIYSKGNLPDSLIGQESKAIALGIIVRDTTKIPVREELFKENFDKVVSKINLIPYAEGKEFEMASGEIEKGKVKVKVFEAKAAYKDVYRGLDLKNEGVDLDAFIAIGSLEESTTNGNWK
;
A
#
# COMPACT_ATOMS: atom_id res chain seq x y z
N MET A 1 -17.43 -14.94 41.66
CA MET A 1 -16.20 -14.44 41.01
C MET A 1 -16.29 -14.77 39.53
N ASN A 2 -16.41 -13.76 38.65
CA ASN A 2 -16.39 -13.91 37.17
C ASN A 2 -16.30 -12.57 36.42
N TYR A 3 -16.51 -11.43 37.10
CA TYR A 3 -16.44 -10.11 36.46
C TYR A 3 -15.05 -9.78 35.91
N ASN A 4 -13.98 -10.05 36.66
CA ASN A 4 -12.62 -9.72 36.24
C ASN A 4 -12.14 -10.51 35.01
N SER A 5 -12.48 -11.80 34.88
CA SER A 5 -12.02 -12.63 33.76
C SER A 5 -12.74 -12.33 32.45
N ILE A 6 -14.05 -12.00 32.50
CA ILE A 6 -14.83 -11.64 31.31
C ILE A 6 -14.40 -10.26 30.81
N GLN A 7 -14.22 -9.30 31.74
CA GLN A 7 -13.77 -7.95 31.42
C GLN A 7 -12.39 -7.96 30.75
N SER A 8 -11.41 -8.70 31.30
CA SER A 8 -10.07 -8.80 30.70
C SER A 8 -10.09 -9.43 29.31
N LYS A 9 -11.00 -10.38 29.03
CA LYS A 9 -11.13 -10.96 27.69
C LYS A 9 -11.71 -9.97 26.69
N ILE A 10 -12.74 -9.21 27.07
CA ILE A 10 -13.33 -8.17 26.22
C ILE A 10 -12.29 -7.11 25.86
N GLU A 11 -11.49 -6.68 26.85
CA GLU A 11 -10.41 -5.72 26.66
C GLU A 11 -9.32 -6.24 25.71
N LEU A 12 -8.91 -7.51 25.87
CA LEU A 12 -7.94 -8.15 24.99
C LEU A 12 -8.43 -8.24 23.54
N THR A 13 -9.66 -8.72 23.32
CA THR A 13 -10.25 -8.81 21.98
C THR A 13 -10.38 -7.41 21.33
N ALA A 14 -10.75 -6.39 22.11
CA ALA A 14 -10.81 -5.01 21.63
C ALA A 14 -9.42 -4.48 21.23
N GLU A 15 -8.40 -4.77 22.03
CA GLU A 15 -7.01 -4.36 21.74
C GLU A 15 -6.46 -5.08 20.51
N ILE A 16 -6.69 -6.39 20.34
CA ILE A 16 -6.32 -7.14 19.12
C ILE A 16 -6.96 -6.50 17.88
N LYS A 17 -8.28 -6.23 17.94
CA LYS A 17 -9.01 -5.61 16.82
C LYS A 17 -8.45 -4.24 16.48
N LYS A 18 -8.14 -3.43 17.50
CA LYS A 18 -7.55 -2.11 17.34
C LYS A 18 -6.16 -2.19 16.70
N ARG A 19 -5.29 -3.07 17.18
CA ARG A 19 -3.93 -3.23 16.62
C ARG A 19 -3.99 -3.69 15.17
N ASN A 20 -4.84 -4.67 14.86
CA ASN A 20 -5.04 -5.12 13.49
C ASN A 20 -5.49 -3.97 12.59
N HIS A 21 -6.50 -3.21 13.00
CA HIS A 21 -6.98 -2.08 12.21
C HIS A 21 -5.87 -1.07 11.88
N VAL A 22 -5.07 -0.67 12.88
CA VAL A 22 -3.99 0.32 12.69
C VAL A 22 -2.84 -0.24 11.83
N VAL A 23 -2.51 -1.52 11.97
CA VAL A 23 -1.47 -2.17 11.14
C VAL A 23 -1.95 -2.35 9.71
N GLN A 24 -3.22 -2.74 9.51
CA GLN A 24 -3.83 -2.87 8.18
C GLN A 24 -3.87 -1.52 7.45
N GLU A 25 -4.30 -0.46 8.12
CA GLU A 25 -4.29 0.91 7.55
C GLU A 25 -2.87 1.32 7.10
N ARG A 26 -1.85 0.97 7.89
CA ARG A 26 -0.45 1.24 7.56
C ARG A 26 0.01 0.44 6.33
N LEU A 27 -0.36 -0.83 6.25
CA LEU A 27 -0.07 -1.67 5.09
C LEU A 27 -0.80 -1.17 3.83
N GLU A 28 -2.05 -0.71 3.96
CA GLU A 28 -2.80 -0.08 2.87
C GLU A 28 -2.11 1.20 2.37
N GLN A 29 -1.60 2.04 3.28
CA GLN A 29 -0.79 3.21 2.91
C GLN A 29 0.48 2.78 2.14
N ILE A 30 1.17 1.71 2.56
CA ILE A 30 2.32 1.17 1.82
C ILE A 30 1.89 0.71 0.42
N ARG A 31 0.77 0.00 0.30
CA ARG A 31 0.23 -0.43 -1.01
C ARG A 31 -0.04 0.76 -1.92
N ASP A 32 -0.72 1.78 -1.42
CA ASP A 32 -1.12 2.93 -2.23
C ASP A 32 0.13 3.68 -2.74
N ALA A 33 1.15 3.85 -1.89
CA ALA A 33 2.45 4.39 -2.29
C ALA A 33 3.16 3.51 -3.34
N GLN A 34 3.15 2.19 -3.17
CA GLN A 34 3.75 1.23 -4.11
C GLN A 34 3.05 1.24 -5.48
N VAL A 35 1.72 1.37 -5.50
CA VAL A 35 0.94 1.46 -6.73
C VAL A 35 1.31 2.71 -7.52
N GLU A 36 1.39 3.87 -6.87
CA GLU A 36 1.83 5.10 -7.53
C GLU A 36 3.29 5.03 -7.98
N TYR A 37 4.17 4.47 -7.16
CA TYR A 37 5.58 4.24 -7.52
C TYR A 37 5.68 3.42 -8.81
N LYS A 38 4.93 2.32 -8.91
CA LYS A 38 4.92 1.47 -10.11
C LYS A 38 4.35 2.16 -11.34
N LYS A 39 3.33 3.02 -11.21
CA LYS A 39 2.80 3.78 -12.35
C LYS A 39 3.87 4.67 -12.99
N ILE A 40 4.77 5.23 -12.18
CA ILE A 40 5.82 6.13 -12.66
C ILE A 40 7.08 5.38 -13.07
N ARG A 41 7.50 4.36 -12.30
CA ARG A 41 8.78 3.66 -12.47
C ARG A 41 8.68 2.35 -13.25
N GLY A 42 7.47 1.82 -13.47
CA GLY A 42 7.23 0.55 -14.15
C GLY A 42 7.46 -0.69 -13.28
N GLU A 43 7.97 -0.53 -12.07
CA GLU A 43 8.23 -1.58 -11.08
C GLU A 43 7.92 -1.09 -9.65
N TYR A 44 7.81 -1.99 -8.69
CA TYR A 44 7.58 -1.65 -7.29
C TYR A 44 8.91 -1.32 -6.57
N ALA A 45 8.88 -0.40 -5.62
CA ALA A 45 10.04 -0.05 -4.82
C ALA A 45 10.51 -1.25 -4.00
N SER A 46 11.81 -1.55 -4.02
CA SER A 46 12.37 -2.74 -3.38
C SER A 46 12.60 -2.59 -1.88
N ASN A 47 12.61 -1.37 -1.36
CA ASN A 47 12.84 -1.07 0.06
C ASN A 47 12.25 0.30 0.45
N PHE A 48 12.16 0.56 1.76
CA PHE A 48 11.54 1.79 2.28
C PHE A 48 12.33 3.04 1.95
N THR A 49 13.66 2.96 1.77
CA THR A 49 14.46 4.11 1.35
C THR A 49 14.00 4.63 -0.01
N GLN A 50 13.82 3.74 -1.00
CA GLN A 50 13.30 4.12 -2.32
C GLN A 50 11.87 4.64 -2.25
N LEU A 51 11.01 3.98 -1.47
CA LEU A 51 9.60 4.36 -1.37
C LEU A 51 9.44 5.74 -0.69
N ILE A 52 10.19 6.00 0.36
CA ILE A 52 10.16 7.28 1.09
C ILE A 52 10.80 8.40 0.26
N ASP A 53 11.88 8.12 -0.47
CA ASP A 53 12.47 9.09 -1.39
C ASP A 53 11.47 9.51 -2.47
N PHE A 54 10.79 8.55 -3.09
CA PHE A 54 9.73 8.81 -4.06
C PHE A 54 8.62 9.69 -3.47
N LEU A 55 8.12 9.35 -2.28
CA LEU A 55 7.04 10.11 -1.64
C LEU A 55 7.44 11.57 -1.39
N ASN A 56 8.68 11.82 -0.95
CA ASN A 56 9.15 13.16 -0.58
C ASN A 56 9.59 14.01 -1.77
N ASN A 57 10.22 13.39 -2.77
CA ASN A 57 11.01 14.11 -3.76
C ASN A 57 10.50 13.96 -5.20
N ASP A 58 9.58 13.03 -5.47
CA ASP A 58 9.09 12.76 -6.83
C ASP A 58 7.75 13.43 -7.12
N SER A 59 7.27 13.26 -8.35
CA SER A 59 6.02 13.81 -8.85
C SER A 59 5.22 12.77 -9.64
N LEU A 60 3.91 12.80 -9.50
CA LEU A 60 2.99 12.04 -10.33
C LEU A 60 2.78 12.75 -11.66
N ILE A 61 2.65 11.96 -12.73
CA ILE A 61 2.36 12.43 -14.08
C ILE A 61 0.85 12.34 -14.28
N ILE A 62 0.20 13.49 -14.44
CA ILE A 62 -1.23 13.55 -14.78
C ILE A 62 -1.38 14.00 -16.23
N ILE A 63 -2.09 13.19 -17.02
CA ILE A 63 -2.36 13.45 -18.43
C ILE A 63 -3.80 13.93 -18.55
N TYR A 64 -3.98 15.17 -19.01
CA TYR A 64 -5.28 15.75 -19.32
C TYR A 64 -5.47 15.79 -20.82
N SER A 65 -6.69 15.50 -21.28
CA SER A 65 -7.07 15.67 -22.69
C SER A 65 -7.90 16.95 -22.82
N LYS A 66 -7.45 17.89 -23.65
CA LYS A 66 -8.23 19.06 -24.08
C LYS A 66 -8.86 18.77 -25.43
N GLY A 67 -10.15 19.07 -25.59
CA GLY A 67 -10.92 18.81 -26.83
C GLY A 67 -11.90 17.63 -26.67
N ASN A 68 -12.91 17.58 -27.53
CA ASN A 68 -13.91 16.51 -27.52
C ASN A 68 -13.65 15.56 -28.69
N LEU A 69 -13.51 14.26 -28.42
CA LEU A 69 -13.34 13.27 -29.46
C LEU A 69 -14.67 13.10 -30.22
N PRO A 70 -14.73 13.41 -31.54
CA PRO A 70 -15.94 13.18 -32.32
C PRO A 70 -16.20 11.68 -32.45
N ASP A 71 -17.49 11.30 -32.51
CA ASP A 71 -17.90 9.88 -32.64
C ASP A 71 -17.25 9.19 -33.84
N SER A 72 -17.00 9.93 -34.93
CA SER A 72 -16.33 9.44 -36.14
C SER A 72 -14.86 9.05 -35.95
N LEU A 73 -14.24 9.45 -34.83
CA LEU A 73 -12.84 9.17 -34.49
C LEU A 73 -12.69 8.30 -33.23
N ILE A 74 -13.78 7.71 -32.73
CA ILE A 74 -13.71 6.69 -31.67
C ILE A 74 -12.83 5.52 -32.14
N GLY A 75 -11.87 5.11 -31.31
CA GLY A 75 -10.86 4.11 -31.66
C GLY A 75 -9.72 4.62 -32.55
N GLN A 76 -9.72 5.90 -32.95
CA GLN A 76 -8.69 6.55 -33.76
C GLN A 76 -8.03 7.74 -33.01
N GLU A 77 -7.79 7.59 -31.71
CA GLU A 77 -7.24 8.66 -30.86
C GLU A 77 -5.93 9.26 -31.41
N SER A 78 -5.00 8.43 -31.90
CA SER A 78 -3.73 8.90 -32.46
C SER A 78 -3.94 9.85 -33.65
N LYS A 79 -4.97 9.58 -34.47
CA LYS A 79 -5.34 10.44 -35.60
C LYS A 79 -6.00 11.73 -35.12
N ALA A 80 -6.86 11.65 -34.10
CA ALA A 80 -7.46 12.84 -33.49
C ALA A 80 -6.40 13.76 -32.83
N ILE A 81 -5.34 13.19 -32.23
CA ILE A 81 -4.19 13.94 -31.71
C ILE A 81 -3.41 14.59 -32.86
N ALA A 82 -3.09 13.84 -33.92
CA ALA A 82 -2.36 14.36 -35.08
C ALA A 82 -3.11 15.49 -35.81
N LEU A 83 -4.44 15.43 -35.80
CA LEU A 83 -5.32 16.47 -36.37
C LEU A 83 -5.57 17.65 -35.42
N GLY A 84 -5.03 17.62 -34.19
CA GLY A 84 -5.22 18.67 -33.19
C GLY A 84 -6.64 18.75 -32.60
N ILE A 85 -7.47 17.72 -32.82
CA ILE A 85 -8.85 17.63 -32.33
C ILE A 85 -8.86 17.37 -30.82
N ILE A 86 -7.89 16.59 -30.36
CA ILE A 86 -7.59 16.40 -28.94
C ILE A 86 -6.11 16.71 -28.70
N VAL A 87 -5.81 17.40 -27.61
CA VAL A 87 -4.44 17.69 -27.18
C VAL A 87 -4.22 17.04 -25.82
N ARG A 88 -3.20 16.20 -25.71
CA ARG A 88 -2.77 15.66 -24.42
C ARG A 88 -1.77 16.62 -23.79
N ASP A 89 -2.18 17.18 -22.65
CA ASP A 89 -1.35 18.04 -21.82
C ASP A 89 -0.87 17.21 -20.62
N THR A 90 0.40 17.34 -20.25
CA THR A 90 1.01 16.54 -19.19
C THR A 90 1.54 17.45 -18.11
N THR A 91 1.00 17.32 -16.91
CA THR A 91 1.43 18.10 -15.74
C THR A 91 2.03 17.17 -14.71
N LYS A 92 3.07 17.66 -14.02
CA LYS A 92 3.64 17.00 -12.86
C LYS A 92 3.06 17.61 -11.59
N ILE A 93 2.55 16.77 -10.70
CA ILE A 93 2.09 17.16 -9.37
C ILE A 93 2.96 16.44 -8.35
N PRO A 94 3.54 17.12 -7.35
CA PRO A 94 4.32 16.47 -6.31
C PRO A 94 3.52 15.33 -5.66
N VAL A 95 4.18 14.20 -5.37
CA VAL A 95 3.51 13.03 -4.79
C VAL A 95 2.77 13.40 -3.50
N ARG A 96 3.38 14.25 -2.67
CA ARG A 96 2.82 14.76 -1.42
C ARG A 96 1.53 15.57 -1.55
N GLU A 97 1.22 16.09 -2.74
CA GLU A 97 -0.01 16.84 -3.01
C GLU A 97 -1.15 15.93 -3.45
N GLU A 98 -0.86 14.66 -3.76
CA GLU A 98 -1.85 13.69 -4.21
C GLU A 98 -2.07 12.55 -3.21
N LEU A 99 -0.99 11.94 -2.73
CA LEU A 99 -1.02 10.90 -1.71
C LEU A 99 -1.01 11.51 -0.31
N PHE A 100 -1.89 11.03 0.57
CA PHE A 100 -1.93 11.39 2.00
C PHE A 100 -2.07 12.90 2.29
N LYS A 101 -2.80 13.65 1.43
CA LYS A 101 -2.88 15.12 1.47
C LYS A 101 -3.09 15.72 2.86
N GLU A 102 -3.97 15.12 3.65
CA GLU A 102 -4.36 15.62 4.98
C GLU A 102 -3.32 15.37 6.08
N ASN A 103 -2.43 14.40 5.90
CA ASN A 103 -1.56 13.91 6.97
C ASN A 103 -0.20 13.37 6.49
N PHE A 104 0.28 13.88 5.35
CA PHE A 104 1.45 13.36 4.64
C PHE A 104 2.66 13.17 5.56
N ASP A 105 3.10 14.21 6.26
CA ASP A 105 4.29 14.13 7.11
C ASP A 105 4.12 13.12 8.25
N LYS A 106 2.89 12.97 8.78
CA LYS A 106 2.56 11.99 9.83
C LYS A 106 2.56 10.55 9.30
N VAL A 107 2.11 10.34 8.06
CA VAL A 107 2.10 9.03 7.41
C VAL A 107 3.53 8.64 7.05
N VAL A 108 4.22 9.48 6.27
CA VAL A 108 5.54 9.18 5.68
C VAL A 108 6.62 9.03 6.75
N SER A 109 6.62 9.85 7.80
CA SER A 109 7.61 9.73 8.90
C SER A 109 7.57 8.40 9.66
N LYS A 110 6.51 7.61 9.50
CA LYS A 110 6.30 6.35 10.21
C LYS A 110 5.90 5.20 9.27
N ILE A 111 5.96 5.40 7.95
CA ILE A 111 5.39 4.46 6.98
C ILE A 111 6.07 3.08 7.04
N ASN A 112 7.35 3.05 7.41
CA ASN A 112 8.14 1.85 7.60
C ASN A 112 7.95 1.19 8.97
N LEU A 113 7.39 1.89 9.97
CA LEU A 113 7.32 1.41 11.35
C LEU A 113 6.06 0.58 11.63
N ILE A 114 6.23 -0.58 12.26
CA ILE A 114 5.13 -1.41 12.75
C ILE A 114 4.53 -0.75 14.00
N PRO A 115 3.23 -0.38 14.00
CA PRO A 115 2.54 0.09 15.19
C PRO A 115 2.69 -0.88 16.36
N TYR A 116 2.92 -0.35 17.57
CA TYR A 116 3.05 -1.13 18.82
C TYR A 116 4.27 -2.06 18.94
N ALA A 117 5.20 -2.03 17.98
CA ALA A 117 6.36 -2.93 17.95
C ALA A 117 7.69 -2.27 18.42
N GLU A 118 7.61 -1.16 19.16
CA GLU A 118 8.77 -0.37 19.66
C GLU A 118 9.84 -0.07 18.59
N GLY A 119 9.39 0.46 17.45
CA GLY A 119 10.30 0.93 16.40
C GLY A 119 10.80 -0.15 15.44
N LYS A 120 10.31 -1.39 15.53
CA LYS A 120 10.50 -2.38 14.47
C LYS A 120 9.87 -1.91 13.15
N GLU A 121 10.52 -2.25 12.06
CA GLU A 121 10.07 -1.94 10.71
C GLU A 121 9.35 -3.11 10.06
N PHE A 122 8.46 -2.82 9.11
CA PHE A 122 7.92 -3.84 8.21
C PHE A 122 9.05 -4.41 7.37
N GLU A 123 8.95 -5.69 7.02
CA GLU A 123 9.74 -6.27 5.95
C GLU A 123 9.09 -5.90 4.61
N MET A 124 9.89 -5.49 3.62
CA MET A 124 9.38 -5.17 2.29
C MET A 124 10.33 -5.64 1.21
N ALA A 125 9.77 -6.17 0.12
CA ALA A 125 10.50 -6.58 -1.06
C ALA A 125 9.64 -6.44 -2.32
N SER A 126 10.29 -6.35 -3.47
CA SER A 126 9.65 -6.40 -4.78
C SER A 126 10.32 -7.42 -5.69
N GLY A 127 9.59 -7.86 -6.71
CA GLY A 127 10.06 -8.88 -7.64
C GLY A 127 9.24 -8.95 -8.92
N GLU A 128 9.45 -10.02 -9.67
CA GLU A 128 8.73 -10.34 -10.89
C GLU A 128 8.40 -11.82 -10.91
N ILE A 129 7.16 -12.16 -11.22
CA ILE A 129 6.69 -13.53 -11.42
C ILE A 129 6.22 -13.73 -12.85
N GLU A 130 6.29 -14.97 -13.32
CA GLU A 130 5.75 -15.36 -14.62
C GLU A 130 4.34 -15.94 -14.45
N LYS A 131 3.34 -15.26 -15.03
CA LYS A 131 1.97 -15.79 -15.13
C LYS A 131 1.68 -16.13 -16.59
N GLY A 132 1.79 -17.41 -16.93
CA GLY A 132 1.65 -17.89 -18.30
C GLY A 132 2.85 -17.45 -19.15
N LYS A 133 2.64 -16.48 -20.06
CA LYS A 133 3.71 -15.87 -20.88
C LYS A 133 3.95 -14.39 -20.53
N VAL A 134 3.33 -13.90 -19.47
CA VAL A 134 3.39 -12.50 -19.07
C VAL A 134 4.20 -12.37 -17.78
N LYS A 135 5.20 -11.50 -17.81
CA LYS A 135 5.98 -11.09 -16.65
C LYS A 135 5.21 -10.03 -15.87
N VAL A 136 4.96 -10.29 -14.60
CA VAL A 136 4.19 -9.41 -13.72
C VAL A 136 5.04 -8.96 -12.55
N LYS A 137 5.18 -7.64 -12.40
CA LYS A 137 5.82 -7.04 -11.23
C LYS A 137 4.96 -7.24 -9.99
N VAL A 138 5.58 -7.62 -8.89
CA VAL A 138 4.94 -7.92 -7.60
C VAL A 138 5.70 -7.28 -6.44
N PHE A 139 5.05 -7.13 -5.30
CA PHE A 139 5.66 -6.67 -4.05
C PHE A 139 4.98 -7.33 -2.86
N GLU A 140 5.69 -7.37 -1.74
CA GLU A 140 5.15 -7.78 -0.45
C GLU A 140 5.68 -6.81 0.62
N ALA A 141 4.78 -6.38 1.51
CA ALA A 141 5.15 -5.77 2.78
C ALA A 141 4.47 -6.53 3.91
N LYS A 142 5.22 -6.90 4.96
CA LYS A 142 4.72 -7.77 6.02
C LYS A 142 5.27 -7.44 7.42
N ALA A 143 4.51 -7.84 8.43
CA ALA A 143 4.89 -7.82 9.83
C ALA A 143 4.51 -9.14 10.50
N ALA A 144 5.41 -9.68 11.32
CA ALA A 144 5.12 -10.87 12.11
C ALA A 144 4.08 -10.57 13.21
N TYR A 145 3.15 -11.49 13.46
CA TYR A 145 2.12 -11.27 14.48
C TYR A 145 2.71 -11.12 15.89
N LYS A 146 3.83 -11.78 16.18
CA LYS A 146 4.59 -11.57 17.43
C LYS A 146 4.99 -10.11 17.67
N ASP A 147 5.21 -9.34 16.61
CA ASP A 147 5.60 -7.93 16.70
C ASP A 147 4.38 -7.03 16.81
N VAL A 148 3.32 -7.31 16.04
CA VAL A 148 2.04 -6.60 16.10
C VAL A 148 1.39 -6.71 17.49
N TYR A 149 1.36 -7.92 18.05
CA TYR A 149 0.72 -8.20 19.33
C TYR A 149 1.68 -8.17 20.52
N ARG A 150 2.84 -7.55 20.34
CA ARG A 150 3.85 -7.49 21.39
C ARG A 150 3.27 -7.00 22.72
N GLY A 151 3.54 -7.75 23.79
CA GLY A 151 3.10 -7.44 25.15
C GLY A 151 1.65 -7.83 25.48
N LEU A 152 0.91 -8.44 24.55
CA LEU A 152 -0.41 -9.01 24.83
C LEU A 152 -0.29 -10.46 25.31
N ASP A 153 -1.10 -10.85 26.30
CA ASP A 153 -1.25 -12.26 26.69
C ASP A 153 -2.34 -12.89 25.83
N LEU A 154 -1.92 -13.59 24.77
CA LEU A 154 -2.82 -14.19 23.77
C LEU A 154 -3.18 -15.66 24.07
N LYS A 155 -2.89 -16.14 25.28
CA LYS A 155 -3.22 -17.52 25.66
C LYS A 155 -4.73 -17.74 25.46
N ASN A 156 -5.08 -18.69 24.59
CA ASN A 156 -6.45 -19.08 24.21
C ASN A 156 -7.18 -18.18 23.19
N GLU A 157 -6.50 -17.23 22.54
CA GLU A 157 -7.10 -16.41 21.45
C GLU A 157 -6.91 -17.04 20.06
N GLY A 158 -6.23 -18.19 19.95
CA GLY A 158 -6.04 -18.91 18.69
C GLY A 158 -5.16 -18.18 17.67
N VAL A 159 -4.40 -17.19 18.12
CA VAL A 159 -3.47 -16.43 17.27
C VAL A 159 -2.19 -17.24 17.07
N ASP A 160 -1.85 -17.49 15.81
CA ASP A 160 -0.55 -18.03 15.42
C ASP A 160 0.49 -16.89 15.38
N LEU A 161 1.43 -16.91 16.32
CA LEU A 161 2.48 -15.88 16.44
C LEU A 161 3.63 -16.07 15.44
N ASP A 162 3.75 -17.24 14.83
CA ASP A 162 4.73 -17.52 13.78
C ASP A 162 4.23 -17.06 12.41
N ALA A 163 2.93 -16.79 12.27
CA ALA A 163 2.34 -16.19 11.09
C ALA A 163 2.59 -14.67 11.01
N PHE A 164 2.18 -14.09 9.89
CA PHE A 164 2.38 -12.68 9.57
C PHE A 164 1.11 -12.05 8.99
N ILE A 165 1.01 -10.73 9.13
CA ILE A 165 0.07 -9.89 8.38
C ILE A 165 0.82 -9.22 7.24
N ALA A 166 0.30 -9.30 6.02
CA ALA A 166 0.97 -8.83 4.82
C ALA A 166 0.01 -8.25 3.80
N ILE A 167 0.52 -7.31 3.00
CA ILE A 167 -0.14 -6.80 1.80
C ILE A 167 0.71 -7.09 0.57
N GLY A 168 0.05 -7.53 -0.50
CA GLY A 168 0.73 -8.04 -1.68
C GLY A 168 1.25 -9.47 -1.48
N SER A 169 2.05 -9.93 -2.44
CA SER A 169 2.72 -11.23 -2.42
C SER A 169 3.88 -11.21 -3.41
N LEU A 170 4.99 -11.87 -3.08
CA LEU A 170 6.07 -12.11 -4.05
C LEU A 170 5.81 -13.30 -4.98
N GLU A 171 4.78 -14.11 -4.69
CA GLU A 171 4.45 -15.33 -5.43
C GLU A 171 3.20 -15.17 -6.28
N GLU A 172 2.31 -14.25 -5.88
CA GLU A 172 1.06 -13.97 -6.56
C GLU A 172 0.96 -12.53 -7.03
N SER A 173 0.32 -12.32 -8.19
CA SER A 173 -0.06 -10.99 -8.67
C SER A 173 -1.28 -10.48 -7.90
N THR A 174 -1.10 -10.18 -6.62
CA THR A 174 -2.09 -9.56 -5.74
C THR A 174 -1.50 -8.33 -5.07
N THR A 175 -2.35 -7.37 -4.76
CA THR A 175 -2.03 -6.20 -3.93
C THR A 175 -2.96 -6.14 -2.70
N ASN A 176 -3.68 -7.24 -2.42
CA ASN A 176 -4.61 -7.33 -1.31
C ASN A 176 -3.89 -7.77 -0.03
N GLY A 177 -4.52 -7.48 1.10
CA GLY A 177 -4.09 -8.00 2.39
C GLY A 177 -4.37 -9.50 2.53
N ASN A 178 -3.56 -10.19 3.32
CA ASN A 178 -3.80 -11.60 3.68
C ASN A 178 -4.82 -11.77 4.82
N TRP A 179 -5.41 -10.67 5.31
CA TRP A 179 -6.47 -10.67 6.31
C TRP A 179 -7.84 -10.73 5.61
N LYS A 180 -8.70 -11.65 6.05
CA LYS A 180 -10.12 -11.72 5.70
C LYS A 180 -10.96 -11.54 6.95
#